data_AF-A0A0C2BMS3-F1
#
_entry.id   AF-A0A0C2BMS3-F1
#
_cell.length_a   1.000
_cell.length_b   1.000
_cell.length_c   1.000
_cell.angle_alpha   90.00
_cell.angle_beta   90.00
_cell.angle_gamma   90.00
#
_symmetry.space_group_name_H-M   'P 1'
#
loop_
_entity.id
_entity.type
_entity.pdbx_description
1 polymer ?
#
loop_
_entity_poly.entity_id
_entity_poly.type
_entity_poly.pdbx_seq_one_letter_code
_entity_poly.pdbx_strand_id
1 'polypeptide(L)'
;LSFSERVFSLETFGASRIPVQIVRSSPVSDAYLNLSSTGPGALVTQLGASDNLTQWIEHLPKQLPAPGLGAVFEESWTEVLYNSRAYHSLPSSLNLFDNARLRAESSGVNNGLIRTSLHAYTPPVTAASSTSRYVTAGIVDTLLGPVIVLALALLTSTFVMFLVEERVSKFGHQVCAFLLLLLVCNKSTEMETFME
;
A
#
# COMPACT_ATOMS: atom_id res chain seq x y z
N LEU A 1 19.20 10.45 13.06
CA LEU A 1 17.73 10.61 13.16
C LEU A 1 17.32 11.74 12.22
N SER A 2 16.86 11.43 11.01
CA SER A 2 16.32 12.46 10.12
C SER A 2 14.92 12.80 10.60
N PHE A 3 14.77 13.98 11.20
CA PHE A 3 13.47 14.54 11.54
C PHE A 3 12.83 15.01 10.23
N SER A 4 11.91 14.22 9.68
CA SER A 4 11.11 14.66 8.55
C SER A 4 9.91 15.43 9.08
N GLU A 5 10.06 16.74 9.19
CA GLU A 5 8.94 17.64 9.40
C GLU A 5 7.98 17.51 8.21
N ARG A 6 6.70 17.24 8.48
CA ARG A 6 5.66 17.19 7.45
C ARG A 6 4.72 18.37 7.63
N VAL A 7 4.71 19.26 6.64
CA VAL A 7 3.80 20.40 6.58
C VAL A 7 2.48 19.93 5.96
N PHE A 8 1.37 20.22 6.63
CA PHE A 8 0.03 19.86 6.15
C PHE A 8 -0.70 21.09 5.61
N SER A 9 -1.20 20.98 4.39
CA SER A 9 -2.01 21.99 3.70
C SER A 9 -2.99 21.30 2.75
N LEU A 10 -3.97 22.05 2.23
CA LEU A 10 -4.91 21.54 1.23
C LEU A 10 -4.22 21.02 -0.03
N GLU A 11 -3.06 21.57 -0.39
CA GLU A 11 -2.26 21.14 -1.53
C GLU A 11 -1.69 19.73 -1.33
N THR A 12 -1.19 19.43 -0.12
CA THR A 12 -0.68 18.11 0.25
C THR A 12 -1.81 17.07 0.33
N PHE A 13 -3.03 17.51 0.61
CA PHE A 13 -4.19 16.66 0.80
C PHE A 13 -4.83 16.20 -0.53
N GLY A 14 -4.65 16.99 -1.61
CA GLY A 14 -5.11 16.67 -2.96
C GLY A 14 -6.60 16.95 -3.20
N ALA A 15 -7.15 16.35 -4.26
CA ALA A 15 -8.55 16.55 -4.64
C ALA A 15 -9.49 16.14 -3.51
N SER A 16 -10.26 17.10 -2.99
CA SER A 16 -11.10 16.91 -1.81
C SER A 16 -12.45 17.57 -1.99
N ARG A 17 -13.50 16.97 -1.42
CA ARG A 17 -14.85 17.57 -1.40
C ARG A 17 -15.06 18.21 -0.06
N ILE A 18 -15.36 19.51 -0.06
CA ILE A 18 -15.45 20.33 1.14
C ILE A 18 -16.87 20.84 1.30
N PRO A 19 -17.72 20.14 2.08
CA PRO A 19 -19.00 20.71 2.50
C PRO A 19 -18.75 21.84 3.49
N VAL A 20 -19.37 22.98 3.22
CA VAL A 20 -19.37 24.12 4.12
C VAL A 20 -20.81 24.52 4.37
N GLN A 21 -21.25 24.45 5.62
CA GLN A 21 -22.55 24.96 6.04
C GLN A 21 -22.36 26.32 6.70
N ILE A 22 -23.08 27.33 6.22
CA ILE A 22 -23.00 28.69 6.73
C ILE A 22 -24.38 29.08 7.23
N VAL A 23 -24.55 29.09 8.55
CA VAL A 23 -25.78 29.58 9.20
C VAL A 23 -25.76 31.10 9.24
N ARG A 24 -24.59 31.70 9.48
CA ARG A 24 -24.36 33.15 9.45
C ARG A 24 -23.03 33.48 8.80
N SER A 25 -23.04 34.43 7.86
CA SER A 25 -21.81 34.92 7.21
C SER A 25 -20.94 35.65 8.22
N SER A 26 -19.67 35.30 8.28
CA SER A 26 -18.63 35.95 9.08
C SER A 26 -17.38 36.19 8.23
N PRO A 27 -16.50 37.14 8.60
CA PRO A 27 -15.23 37.32 7.90
C PRO A 27 -14.38 36.03 7.85
N VAL A 28 -14.55 35.15 8.86
CA VAL A 28 -13.90 33.83 8.93
C VAL A 28 -14.48 32.86 7.91
N SER A 29 -15.80 32.81 7.74
CA SER A 29 -16.43 31.93 6.74
C SER A 29 -16.04 32.33 5.33
N ASP A 30 -15.94 33.63 5.06
CA ASP A 30 -15.55 34.15 3.75
C ASP A 30 -14.07 33.85 3.44
N ALA A 31 -13.19 34.02 4.44
CA ALA A 31 -11.79 33.64 4.34
C ALA A 31 -11.60 32.13 4.17
N TYR A 32 -12.40 31.32 4.87
CA TYR A 32 -12.37 29.86 4.77
C TYR A 32 -12.79 29.39 3.38
N LEU A 33 -13.89 29.94 2.84
CA LEU A 33 -14.34 29.64 1.49
C LEU A 33 -13.28 29.97 0.44
N ASN A 34 -12.68 31.15 0.53
CA ASN A 34 -11.61 31.57 -0.38
C ASN A 34 -10.41 30.62 -0.34
N LEU A 35 -9.93 30.29 0.86
CA LEU A 35 -8.84 29.33 1.05
C LEU A 35 -9.18 27.93 0.54
N SER A 36 -10.38 27.44 0.85
CA SER A 36 -10.83 26.09 0.44
C SER A 36 -10.95 25.97 -1.08
N SER A 37 -11.36 27.03 -1.77
CA SER A 37 -11.45 27.06 -3.24
C SER A 37 -10.10 27.15 -3.95
N THR A 38 -9.04 27.53 -3.24
CA THR A 38 -7.69 27.65 -3.81
C THR A 38 -6.97 26.29 -3.91
N GLY A 39 -7.49 25.25 -3.25
CA GLY A 39 -6.88 23.92 -3.23
C GLY A 39 -6.92 23.19 -4.58
N PRO A 40 -5.85 22.49 -4.98
CA PRO A 40 -5.81 21.76 -6.25
C PRO A 40 -6.84 20.62 -6.27
N GLY A 41 -7.89 20.77 -7.09
CA GLY A 41 -8.97 19.79 -7.22
C GLY A 41 -9.96 19.79 -6.04
N ALA A 42 -9.99 20.86 -5.23
CA ALA A 42 -10.97 21.01 -4.17
C ALA A 42 -12.34 21.43 -4.74
N LEU A 43 -13.38 20.65 -4.44
CA LEU A 43 -14.77 20.98 -4.77
C LEU A 43 -15.47 21.45 -3.49
N VAL A 44 -15.65 22.76 -3.37
CA VAL A 44 -16.33 23.39 -2.24
C VAL A 44 -17.83 23.43 -2.53
N THR A 45 -18.65 22.87 -1.64
CA THR A 45 -20.11 22.93 -1.74
C THR A 45 -20.67 23.67 -0.55
N GLN A 46 -21.34 24.80 -0.81
CA GLN A 46 -22.03 25.56 0.23
C GLN A 46 -23.43 24.98 0.45
N LEU A 47 -23.73 24.63 1.69
CA LEU A 47 -25.06 24.18 2.12
C LEU A 47 -25.79 25.33 2.82
N GLY A 48 -27.11 25.40 2.61
CA GLY A 48 -27.96 26.39 3.27
C GLY A 48 -28.10 26.14 4.78
N ALA A 49 -28.50 27.18 5.51
CA ALA A 49 -28.72 27.09 6.96
C ALA A 49 -29.78 26.04 7.37
N SER A 50 -30.75 25.76 6.50
CA SER A 50 -31.80 24.75 6.73
C SER A 50 -31.44 23.34 6.28
N ASP A 51 -30.31 23.15 5.57
CA ASP A 51 -29.96 21.86 5.00
C ASP A 51 -29.36 20.95 6.07
N ASN A 52 -29.85 19.71 6.15
CA ASN A 52 -29.27 18.74 7.08
C ASN A 52 -27.97 18.18 6.50
N LEU A 53 -26.85 18.68 7.02
CA LEU A 53 -25.51 18.31 6.60
C LEU A 53 -25.23 16.80 6.72
N THR A 54 -25.77 16.15 7.75
CA THR A 54 -25.57 14.70 7.94
C THR A 54 -26.25 13.90 6.84
N GLN A 55 -27.50 14.25 6.50
CA GLN A 55 -28.23 13.64 5.39
C GLN A 55 -27.49 13.89 4.07
N TRP A 56 -26.95 15.09 3.87
CA TRP A 56 -26.20 15.42 2.66
C TRP A 56 -24.91 14.59 2.53
N ILE A 57 -24.13 14.47 3.62
CA ILE A 57 -22.91 13.64 3.67
C ILE A 57 -23.23 12.16 3.38
N GLU A 58 -24.38 11.65 3.86
CA GLU A 58 -24.80 10.27 3.60
C GLU A 58 -25.20 10.01 2.15
N HIS A 59 -25.79 11.01 1.49
CA HIS A 59 -26.21 10.94 0.09
C HIS A 59 -25.09 11.29 -0.89
N LEU A 60 -23.96 11.84 -0.42
CA LEU A 60 -22.79 11.98 -1.26
C LEU A 60 -22.43 10.62 -1.83
N PRO A 61 -22.27 10.51 -3.17
CA PRO A 61 -21.97 9.23 -3.80
C PRO A 61 -20.73 8.64 -3.12
N LYS A 62 -20.87 7.44 -2.52
CA LYS A 62 -19.79 6.65 -1.90
C LYS A 62 -18.68 6.24 -2.89
N GLN A 63 -18.77 6.74 -4.12
CA GLN A 63 -17.70 6.70 -5.11
C GLN A 63 -16.63 7.70 -4.66
N LEU A 64 -15.54 7.19 -4.10
CA LEU A 64 -14.31 7.95 -3.91
C LEU A 64 -13.93 8.70 -5.22
N PRO A 65 -13.32 9.90 -5.12
CA PRO A 65 -12.05 10.04 -4.43
C PRO A 65 -12.13 11.03 -3.28
N ALA A 66 -11.48 10.64 -2.18
CA ALA A 66 -10.31 11.33 -1.66
C ALA A 66 -10.76 12.26 -0.53
N PRO A 67 -9.94 12.37 0.52
CA PRO A 67 -10.40 12.61 1.87
C PRO A 67 -11.19 13.93 2.00
N GLY A 68 -12.21 13.93 2.85
CA GLY A 68 -13.14 15.06 3.00
C GLY A 68 -12.81 15.84 4.26
N LEU A 69 -12.77 17.15 4.13
CA LEU A 69 -12.70 18.12 5.24
C LEU A 69 -13.93 19.00 5.06
N GLY A 70 -14.52 19.52 6.12
CA GLY A 70 -15.65 20.44 6.01
C GLY A 70 -15.69 21.38 7.19
N ALA A 71 -16.65 22.31 7.18
CA ALA A 71 -16.87 23.19 8.30
C ALA A 71 -18.35 23.59 8.42
N VAL A 72 -18.79 23.80 9.64
CA VAL A 72 -20.10 24.37 9.99
C VAL A 72 -19.85 25.64 10.75
N PHE A 73 -20.30 26.76 10.20
CA PHE A 73 -20.22 28.07 10.82
C PHE A 73 -21.58 28.43 11.40
N GLU A 74 -21.71 28.24 12.71
CA GLU A 74 -22.86 28.64 13.53
C GLU A 74 -22.67 30.06 14.08
N GLU A 75 -23.69 30.66 14.69
CA GLU A 75 -23.60 32.01 15.26
C GLU A 75 -22.60 32.15 16.41
N SER A 76 -22.40 31.09 17.20
CA SER A 76 -21.61 31.13 18.45
C SER A 76 -20.41 30.18 18.45
N TRP A 77 -20.35 29.25 17.50
CA TRP A 77 -19.29 28.25 17.42
C TRP A 77 -19.02 27.86 15.97
N THR A 78 -17.88 27.21 15.76
CA THR A 78 -17.52 26.64 14.46
C THR A 78 -17.09 25.20 14.67
N GLU A 79 -17.69 24.29 13.92
CA GLU A 79 -17.26 22.90 13.89
C GLU A 79 -16.49 22.63 12.62
N VAL A 80 -15.42 21.86 12.76
CA VAL A 80 -14.58 21.46 11.64
C VAL A 80 -14.72 19.96 11.46
N LEU A 81 -15.19 19.57 10.28
CA LEU A 81 -15.41 18.18 9.92
C LEU A 81 -14.14 17.61 9.29
N TYR A 82 -13.81 16.39 9.68
CA TYR A 82 -12.65 15.69 9.17
C TYR A 82 -12.96 14.19 9.07
N ASN A 83 -12.26 13.52 8.16
CA ASN A 83 -12.39 12.09 7.95
C ASN A 83 -11.28 11.33 8.69
N SER A 84 -11.64 10.54 9.69
CA SER A 84 -10.70 9.72 10.48
C SER A 84 -10.00 8.62 9.67
N ARG A 85 -10.51 8.25 8.49
CA ARG A 85 -9.86 7.28 7.59
C ARG A 85 -8.62 7.83 6.91
N ALA A 86 -8.47 9.16 6.87
CA ALA A 86 -7.38 9.81 6.18
C ALA A 86 -6.38 10.40 7.16
N TYR A 87 -5.16 9.87 7.13
CA TYR A 87 -4.10 10.17 8.10
C TYR A 87 -3.77 11.68 8.20
N HIS A 88 -3.97 12.44 7.13
CA HIS A 88 -3.67 13.87 7.06
C HIS A 88 -4.91 14.77 7.19
N SER A 89 -6.10 14.21 7.38
CA SER A 89 -7.35 14.97 7.37
C SER A 89 -7.42 15.92 8.56
N LEU A 90 -7.27 15.43 9.79
CA LEU A 90 -7.33 16.26 10.98
C LEU A 90 -6.34 17.45 10.96
N PRO A 91 -5.01 17.25 10.77
CA PRO A 91 -4.07 18.37 10.76
C PRO A 91 -4.30 19.34 9.59
N SER A 92 -4.76 18.86 8.43
CA SER A 92 -5.06 19.72 7.28
C SER A 92 -6.31 20.57 7.50
N SER A 93 -7.35 20.01 8.14
CA SER A 93 -8.56 20.76 8.51
C SER A 93 -8.23 21.91 9.48
N LEU A 94 -7.43 21.63 10.50
CA LEU A 94 -7.01 22.64 11.47
C LEU A 94 -6.15 23.70 10.81
N ASN A 95 -5.22 23.32 9.93
CA ASN A 95 -4.45 24.27 9.14
C ASN A 95 -5.33 25.27 8.40
N LEU A 96 -6.33 24.75 7.69
CA LEU A 96 -7.22 25.55 6.86
C LEU A 96 -8.02 26.52 7.72
N PHE A 97 -8.58 26.04 8.84
CA PHE A 97 -9.38 26.85 9.74
C PHE A 97 -8.55 27.94 10.44
N ASP A 98 -7.37 27.61 10.95
CA ASP A 98 -6.48 28.58 11.61
C ASP A 98 -6.03 29.67 10.65
N ASN A 99 -5.72 29.31 9.40
CA ASN A 99 -5.41 30.28 8.35
C ASN A 99 -6.61 31.18 7.98
N ALA A 100 -7.81 30.61 7.93
CA ALA A 100 -9.03 31.38 7.70
C ALA A 100 -9.26 32.40 8.81
N ARG A 101 -9.12 31.97 10.07
CA ARG A 101 -9.23 32.84 11.24
C ARG A 101 -8.15 33.92 11.26
N LEU A 102 -6.90 33.57 10.96
CA LEU A 102 -5.81 34.55 10.88
C LEU A 102 -6.11 35.64 9.85
N ARG A 103 -6.64 35.28 8.68
CA ARG A 103 -7.02 36.25 7.63
C ARG A 103 -8.21 37.11 8.02
N ALA A 104 -9.18 36.55 8.74
CA ALA A 104 -10.34 37.28 9.22
C ALA A 104 -9.98 38.32 10.29
N GLU A 105 -9.10 37.95 11.23
CA GLU A 105 -8.65 38.84 12.31
C GLU A 105 -7.63 39.87 11.82
N SER A 106 -6.76 39.49 10.87
CA SER A 106 -5.74 40.37 10.31
C SER A 106 -6.30 41.19 9.15
N SER A 107 -7.13 42.18 9.50
CA SER A 107 -7.64 43.21 8.58
C SER A 107 -6.49 44.07 8.04
N GLY A 108 -5.72 43.58 7.05
CA GLY A 108 -4.66 44.35 6.38
C GLY A 108 -3.35 43.60 6.10
N VAL A 109 -3.11 42.42 6.69
CA VAL A 109 -1.93 41.60 6.39
C VAL A 109 -2.35 40.38 5.58
N ASN A 110 -2.49 40.57 4.27
CA ASN A 110 -2.93 39.52 3.33
C ASN A 110 -1.95 38.33 3.23
N ASN A 111 -0.77 38.41 3.86
CA ASN A 111 0.35 37.47 3.70
C ASN A 111 0.66 36.62 4.94
N GLY A 112 -0.08 36.76 6.05
CA GLY A 112 0.10 35.90 7.22
C GLY A 112 -0.37 34.47 6.92
N LEU A 113 0.49 33.47 7.15
CA LEU A 113 0.15 32.05 6.95
C LEU A 113 0.66 31.20 8.12
N ILE A 114 -0.26 30.52 8.78
CA ILE A 114 -0.03 29.53 9.83
C ILE A 114 0.24 28.19 9.14
N ARG A 115 1.47 27.70 9.24
CA ARG A 115 1.81 26.33 8.84
C ARG A 115 1.65 25.43 10.06
N THR A 116 0.68 24.51 9.99
CA THR A 116 0.52 23.48 11.01
C THR A 116 1.42 22.32 10.64
N SER A 117 2.37 22.05 11.51
CA SER A 117 3.27 20.90 11.41
C SER A 117 2.81 19.87 12.42
N LEU A 118 2.56 18.64 11.98
CA LEU A 118 2.32 17.53 12.91
C LEU A 118 3.67 16.93 13.27
N HIS A 119 4.18 17.26 14.45
CA HIS A 119 5.27 16.49 15.05
C HIS A 119 4.70 15.22 15.65
N ALA A 120 4.62 14.17 14.84
CA ALA A 120 4.39 12.83 15.37
C ALA A 120 5.63 12.43 16.16
N TYR A 121 5.59 12.62 17.48
CA TYR A 121 6.45 11.90 18.43
C TYR A 121 6.00 10.44 18.44
N THR A 122 6.17 9.76 17.32
CA THR A 122 6.31 8.32 17.37
C THR A 122 7.74 8.13 17.86
N PRO A 123 7.99 7.75 19.14
CA PRO A 123 9.30 7.22 19.47
C PRO A 123 9.64 6.22 18.36
N PRO A 124 10.85 6.25 17.77
CA PRO A 124 11.19 5.36 16.69
C PRO A 124 10.69 4.01 17.15
N VAL A 125 9.75 3.44 16.42
CA VAL A 125 9.23 2.12 16.76
C VAL A 125 10.45 1.25 16.60
N THR A 126 11.19 1.08 17.70
CA THR A 126 12.28 0.15 17.80
C THR A 126 11.65 -1.12 17.27
N ALA A 127 12.35 -1.81 16.38
CA ALA A 127 11.77 -2.90 15.59
C ALA A 127 11.00 -3.95 16.44
N ALA A 128 11.15 -3.93 17.76
CA ALA A 128 10.37 -4.59 18.80
C ALA A 128 8.88 -4.19 18.97
N SER A 129 8.45 -2.94 18.75
CA SER A 129 7.10 -2.48 19.15
C SER A 129 6.04 -2.53 18.03
N SER A 130 6.46 -2.66 16.77
CA SER A 130 5.54 -2.83 15.64
C SER A 130 5.15 -4.30 15.51
N THR A 131 3.99 -4.69 16.05
CA THR A 131 3.37 -6.00 15.84
C THR A 131 3.36 -6.40 14.36
N SER A 132 3.20 -5.43 13.46
CA SER A 132 3.23 -5.62 12.01
C SER A 132 4.55 -6.19 11.46
N ARG A 133 5.72 -5.79 11.98
CA ARG A 133 7.03 -6.30 11.49
C ARG A 133 7.36 -7.70 12.01
N TYR A 134 6.99 -8.00 13.25
CA TYR A 134 7.09 -9.36 13.78
C TYR A 134 6.16 -10.31 13.03
N VAL A 135 4.94 -9.85 12.69
CA VAL A 135 4.02 -10.61 11.86
C VAL A 135 4.56 -10.78 10.43
N THR A 136 5.16 -9.77 9.81
CA THR A 136 5.76 -9.94 8.47
C THR A 136 7.01 -10.82 8.47
N ALA A 137 7.91 -10.70 9.45
CA ALA A 137 9.07 -11.58 9.56
C ALA A 137 8.66 -13.04 9.83
N GLY A 138 7.74 -13.27 10.77
CA GLY A 138 7.22 -14.61 11.07
C GLY A 138 6.44 -15.23 9.91
N ILE A 139 5.63 -14.43 9.18
CA ILE A 139 4.93 -14.88 7.97
C ILE A 139 5.92 -15.21 6.85
N VAL A 140 6.97 -14.38 6.67
CA VAL A 140 8.00 -14.65 5.68
C VAL A 140 8.74 -15.94 6.02
N ASP A 141 9.15 -16.16 7.27
CA ASP A 141 9.86 -17.39 7.66
C ASP A 141 8.97 -18.64 7.56
N THR A 142 7.68 -18.54 7.92
CA THR A 142 6.73 -19.66 7.83
C THR A 142 6.30 -19.99 6.39
N LEU A 143 6.32 -19.02 5.47
CA LEU A 143 6.03 -19.26 4.05
C LEU A 143 7.29 -19.66 3.27
N LEU A 144 8.42 -19.00 3.52
CA LEU A 144 9.66 -19.19 2.77
C LEU A 144 10.36 -20.50 3.17
N GLY A 145 10.30 -20.89 4.44
CA GLY A 145 10.90 -22.13 4.93
C GLY A 145 10.43 -23.38 4.17
N PRO A 146 9.12 -23.67 4.14
CA PRO A 146 8.57 -24.80 3.37
C PRO A 146 8.85 -24.72 1.87
N VAL A 147 8.84 -23.52 1.28
CA VAL A 147 9.14 -23.32 -0.15
C VAL A 147 10.58 -23.67 -0.48
N ILE A 148 11.55 -23.27 0.36
CA ILE A 148 12.97 -23.61 0.18
C ILE A 148 13.19 -25.12 0.34
N VAL A 149 12.56 -25.75 1.33
CA VAL A 149 12.64 -27.21 1.54
C VAL A 149 12.07 -27.97 0.33
N LEU A 150 10.92 -27.53 -0.20
CA LEU A 150 10.33 -28.11 -1.40
C LEU A 150 11.24 -27.93 -2.63
N ALA A 151 11.82 -26.73 -2.82
CA ALA A 151 12.73 -26.47 -3.92
C ALA A 151 13.99 -27.35 -3.87
N LEU A 152 14.59 -27.53 -2.70
CA LEU A 152 15.74 -28.41 -2.49
C LEU A 152 15.38 -29.89 -2.68
N ALA A 153 14.20 -30.32 -2.25
CA ALA A 153 13.72 -31.69 -2.45
C ALA A 153 13.50 -32.01 -3.94
N LEU A 154 12.90 -31.10 -4.69
CA LEU A 154 12.72 -31.26 -6.14
C LEU A 154 14.06 -31.28 -6.87
N LEU A 155 15.00 -30.40 -6.47
CA LEU A 155 16.34 -30.35 -7.05
C LEU A 155 17.12 -31.65 -6.82
N THR A 156 17.15 -32.17 -5.59
CA THR A 156 17.86 -33.42 -5.28
C THR A 156 17.20 -34.63 -5.93
N SER A 157 15.87 -34.65 -6.05
CA SER A 157 15.13 -35.72 -6.71
C SER A 157 15.50 -35.84 -8.20
N THR A 158 15.61 -34.72 -8.93
CA THR A 158 15.98 -34.75 -10.35
C THR A 158 17.41 -35.26 -10.55
N PHE A 159 18.34 -34.92 -9.67
CA PHE A 159 19.70 -35.48 -9.71
C PHE A 159 19.72 -36.99 -9.47
N VAL A 160 18.94 -37.50 -8.51
CA VAL A 160 18.85 -38.95 -8.27
C VAL A 160 18.24 -39.68 -9.46
N MET A 161 17.16 -39.14 -10.05
CA MET A 161 16.53 -39.72 -11.22
C MET A 161 17.51 -39.76 -12.41
N PHE A 162 18.25 -38.67 -12.64
CA PHE A 162 19.29 -38.62 -13.68
C PHE A 162 20.39 -39.68 -13.45
N LEU A 163 20.89 -39.81 -12.21
CA LEU A 163 21.88 -40.84 -11.88
C LEU A 163 21.35 -42.26 -12.08
N VAL A 164 20.07 -42.51 -11.76
CA VAL A 164 19.43 -43.82 -12.00
C VAL A 164 19.32 -44.10 -13.49
N GLU A 165 18.87 -43.15 -14.30
CA GLU A 165 18.80 -43.31 -15.76
C GLU A 165 20.19 -43.51 -16.38
N GLU A 166 21.20 -42.78 -15.94
CA GLU A 166 22.57 -42.96 -16.43
C GLU A 166 23.14 -44.34 -16.05
N ARG A 167 22.88 -44.82 -14.84
CA ARG A 167 23.25 -46.18 -14.41
C ARG A 167 22.52 -47.23 -15.23
N VAL A 168 21.19 -47.14 -15.35
CA VAL A 168 20.35 -48.12 -16.07
C VAL A 168 20.67 -48.12 -17.56
N SER A 169 20.99 -46.96 -18.16
CA SER A 169 21.44 -46.84 -19.55
C SER A 169 22.82 -47.47 -19.76
N LYS A 170 23.78 -47.23 -18.87
CA LYS A 170 25.10 -47.86 -18.92
C LYS A 170 25.04 -49.38 -18.73
N PHE A 171 24.25 -49.86 -17.76
CA PHE A 171 24.03 -51.29 -17.55
C PHE A 171 23.24 -51.93 -18.70
N GLY A 172 22.22 -51.26 -19.23
CA GLY A 172 21.45 -51.74 -20.37
C GLY A 172 22.31 -51.87 -21.63
N HIS A 173 23.19 -50.90 -21.90
CA HIS A 173 24.13 -50.97 -23.02
C HIS A 173 25.18 -52.08 -22.84
N GLN A 174 25.75 -52.23 -21.65
CA GLN A 174 26.71 -53.31 -21.38
C GLN A 174 26.06 -54.70 -21.45
N VAL A 175 24.85 -54.89 -20.91
CA VAL A 175 24.13 -56.17 -20.99
C VAL A 175 23.74 -56.50 -22.42
N CYS A 176 23.29 -55.52 -23.21
CA CYS A 176 22.95 -55.71 -24.61
C CYS A 176 24.20 -56.01 -25.46
N ALA A 177 25.30 -55.29 -25.25
CA ALA A 177 26.58 -55.55 -25.93
C ALA A 177 27.14 -56.94 -25.56
N PHE A 178 27.03 -57.36 -24.30
CA PHE A 178 27.49 -58.69 -23.87
C PHE A 178 26.63 -59.82 -24.47
N LEU A 179 25.31 -59.63 -24.57
CA LEU A 179 24.42 -60.61 -25.21
C LEU A 179 24.68 -60.71 -26.72
N LEU A 180 24.96 -59.59 -27.39
CA LEU A 180 25.30 -59.58 -28.82
C LEU A 180 26.65 -60.27 -29.07
N LEU A 181 27.63 -60.07 -28.18
CA LEU A 181 28.95 -60.71 -28.28
C LEU A 181 28.86 -62.22 -27.99
N LEU A 182 28.02 -62.66 -27.04
CA LEU A 182 27.73 -64.07 -26.83
C LEU A 182 26.98 -64.71 -28.00
N LEU A 183 26.01 -64.02 -28.60
CA LEU A 183 25.32 -64.50 -29.80
C LEU A 183 26.27 -64.62 -30.99
N VAL A 184 27.14 -63.62 -31.21
CA VAL A 184 28.16 -63.66 -32.27
C VAL A 184 29.18 -64.76 -32.03
N CYS A 185 29.66 -64.95 -30.79
CA CYS A 185 30.56 -66.06 -30.46
C CYS A 185 29.89 -67.42 -30.67
N ASN A 186 28.63 -67.61 -30.22
CA ASN A 186 27.91 -68.87 -30.41
C ASN A 186 27.69 -69.18 -31.89
N LYS A 187 27.35 -68.18 -32.70
CA LYS A 187 27.22 -68.32 -34.16
C LYS A 187 28.55 -68.63 -34.86
N SER A 188 29.68 -68.15 -34.33
CA SER A 188 31.02 -68.46 -34.84
C SER A 188 31.42 -69.90 -34.52
N THR A 189 31.09 -70.41 -33.33
CA THR A 189 31.40 -71.78 -32.93
C THR A 189 30.59 -72.83 -33.71
N GLU A 190 29.32 -72.54 -34.04
CA GLU A 190 28.53 -73.41 -34.92
C GLU A 190 29.05 -73.46 -36.37
N MET A 191 29.72 -72.40 -36.84
CA MET A 191 30.27 -72.37 -38.20
C MET A 191 31.59 -73.13 -38.31
N GLU A 192 32.38 -73.19 -37.24
CA GLU A 192 33.60 -74.00 -37.15
C GLU A 192 33.31 -75.51 -37.09
N THR A 193 32.18 -75.93 -36.50
CA THR A 193 31.77 -77.34 -36.45
C THR A 193 31.14 -77.86 -37.75
N PHE A 194 30.86 -76.99 -38.72
CA PHE A 194 30.35 -77.35 -40.05
C PHE A 194 31.48 -77.45 -41.10
N MET A 195 32.72 -77.16 -40.71
CA MET A 195 33.90 -77.14 -41.59
C MET A 195 34.97 -78.18 -41.18
N GLU A 196 34.58 -79.19 -40.41
CA GLU A 196 35.30 -80.47 -40.21
C GLU A 196 34.50 -81.63 -40.83
#